data_AF-A0A955TT12-F1
#
_entry.id   AF-A0A955TT12-F1
#
_cell.length_a   1.000
_cell.length_b   1.000
_cell.length_c   1.000
_cell.angle_alpha   90.00
_cell.angle_beta   90.00
_cell.angle_gamma   90.00
#
_symmetry.space_group_name_H-M   'P 1'
#
loop_
_entity.id
_entity.type
_entity.pdbx_description
1 polymer ?
#
loop_
_entity_poly.entity_id
_entity_poly.type
_entity_poly.pdbx_seq_one_letter_code
_entity_poly.pdbx_strand_id
1 'polypeptide(L)'
;MSETLPRLKDSNEKVWLETTTLEHGHGGGEKWDFGRALWSPSRDKAGKDIYVLMRAVQKGELVLHLLKGGGGQLVGYSKVVDKYEEVFEEPPQPGEWSKRASYYRIPSPTILKSSHLLV
;
A
#
# COMPACT_ATOMS: atom_id res chain seq x y z
N MET A 1 4.18 -4.20 -23.60
CA MET A 1 5.58 -4.35 -23.19
C MET A 1 5.57 -5.15 -21.89
N SER A 2 6.37 -6.21 -21.80
CA SER A 2 6.43 -7.06 -20.61
C SER A 2 7.40 -6.42 -19.62
N GLU A 3 6.92 -5.94 -18.46
CA GLU A 3 7.80 -5.41 -17.41
C GLU A 3 8.12 -6.52 -16.41
N THR A 4 9.41 -6.83 -16.27
CA THR A 4 9.93 -7.74 -15.24
C THR A 4 10.08 -6.99 -13.92
N LEU A 5 9.99 -7.70 -12.79
CA LEU A 5 10.26 -7.10 -11.48
C LEU A 5 11.64 -6.41 -11.50
N PRO A 6 11.75 -5.18 -10.97
CA PRO A 6 13.00 -4.47 -10.98
C PRO A 6 14.03 -5.21 -10.12
N ARG A 7 15.24 -5.35 -10.65
CA ARG A 7 16.37 -5.83 -9.84
C ARG A 7 16.68 -4.80 -8.76
N LEU A 8 16.79 -5.26 -7.52
CA LEU A 8 17.36 -4.48 -6.43
C LEU A 8 18.82 -4.19 -6.76
N LYS A 9 19.26 -2.94 -6.53
CA LYS A 9 20.63 -2.51 -6.83
C LYS A 9 21.57 -2.80 -5.65
N ASP A 10 21.01 -2.83 -4.44
CA ASP A 10 21.72 -3.11 -3.19
C ASP A 10 20.93 -4.12 -2.35
N SER A 11 21.64 -4.99 -1.62
CA SER A 11 21.03 -5.97 -0.71
C SER A 11 20.29 -5.33 0.48
N ASN A 12 20.58 -4.05 0.77
CA ASN A 12 19.93 -3.27 1.83
C ASN A 12 18.68 -2.53 1.35
N GLU A 13 18.32 -2.59 0.06
CA GLU A 13 17.05 -2.02 -0.41
C GLU A 13 15.86 -2.72 0.27
N LYS A 14 15.05 -1.94 0.99
CA LYS A 14 13.83 -2.45 1.60
C LYS A 14 12.76 -2.63 0.52
N VAL A 15 12.07 -3.76 0.61
CA VAL A 15 10.90 -4.08 -0.20
C VAL A 15 9.70 -4.20 0.73
N TRP A 16 8.64 -3.47 0.40
CA TRP A 16 7.40 -3.48 1.15
C TRP A 16 6.36 -4.33 0.46
N LEU A 17 5.49 -4.96 1.24
CA LEU A 17 4.36 -5.71 0.74
C LEU A 17 3.07 -5.00 1.17
N GLU A 18 2.36 -4.42 0.20
CA GLU A 18 0.98 -3.99 0.42
C GLU A 18 0.07 -5.19 0.22
N THR A 19 -0.67 -5.58 1.27
CA THR A 19 -1.68 -6.61 1.15
C THR A 19 -3.06 -6.00 1.28
N THR A 20 -3.93 -6.24 0.32
CA THR A 20 -5.33 -5.80 0.36
C THR A 20 -6.27 -6.92 -0.08
N THR A 21 -7.55 -6.84 0.24
CA THR A 21 -8.59 -7.82 -0.13
C THR A 21 -9.66 -7.11 -0.94
N LEU A 22 -10.17 -7.68 -2.03
CA LEU A 22 -11.21 -7.07 -2.87
C LEU A 22 -12.58 -6.90 -2.16
N GLU A 23 -12.75 -7.51 -0.99
CA GLU A 23 -14.01 -7.57 -0.25
C GLU A 23 -14.25 -6.36 0.67
N HIS A 24 -13.26 -5.45 0.82
CA HIS A 24 -13.34 -4.31 1.74
C HIS A 24 -13.19 -2.98 1.00
N GLY A 25 -13.63 -1.88 1.65
CA GLY A 25 -13.41 -0.53 1.14
C GLY A 25 -11.93 -0.22 0.97
N HIS A 26 -11.54 0.23 -0.22
CA HIS A 26 -10.16 0.49 -0.62
C HIS A 26 -9.77 1.96 -0.53
N GLY A 27 -10.33 2.69 0.43
CA GLY A 27 -10.04 4.10 0.62
C GLY A 27 -10.86 5.00 -0.28
N GLY A 28 -11.02 4.64 -1.56
CA GLY A 28 -11.96 5.28 -2.48
C GLY A 28 -11.49 6.64 -3.01
N GLY A 29 -11.53 6.80 -4.33
CA GLY A 29 -11.23 8.06 -5.00
C GLY A 29 -9.73 8.33 -5.16
N GLU A 30 -9.42 9.49 -5.74
CA GLU A 30 -8.12 9.67 -6.39
C GLU A 30 -6.89 9.64 -5.47
N LYS A 31 -7.08 9.91 -4.18
CA LYS A 31 -5.98 9.97 -3.19
C LYS A 31 -5.84 8.71 -2.36
N TRP A 32 -6.82 7.81 -2.41
CA TRP A 32 -6.95 6.71 -1.44
C TRP A 32 -7.07 5.34 -2.08
N ASP A 33 -7.45 5.28 -3.36
CA ASP A 33 -7.60 4.02 -4.09
C ASP A 33 -6.34 3.16 -4.06
N PHE A 34 -6.55 1.85 -4.06
CA PHE A 34 -5.49 0.87 -4.23
C PHE A 34 -4.64 1.17 -5.46
N GLY A 35 -3.33 1.23 -5.25
CA GLY A 35 -2.38 1.59 -6.30
C GLY A 35 -2.23 3.09 -6.57
N ARG A 36 -2.94 3.96 -5.82
CA ARG A 36 -2.71 5.41 -5.79
C ARG A 36 -2.13 5.86 -4.45
N ALA A 37 -2.44 5.15 -3.38
CA ALA A 37 -1.81 5.37 -2.08
C ALA A 37 -1.71 4.08 -1.29
N LEU A 38 -0.65 3.96 -0.50
CA LEU A 38 -0.66 3.07 0.65
C LEU A 38 -1.29 3.83 1.80
N TRP A 39 -2.22 3.21 2.52
CA TRP A 39 -2.82 3.87 3.67
C TRP A 39 -3.28 2.88 4.74
N SER A 40 -3.34 3.37 5.97
CA SER A 40 -3.94 2.67 7.10
C SER A 40 -4.33 3.68 8.18
N PRO A 41 -5.17 3.31 9.15
CA PRO A 41 -5.31 4.08 10.38
C PRO A 41 -3.96 4.28 11.08
N SER A 42 -3.78 5.39 11.79
CA SER A 42 -2.59 5.57 12.65
C SER A 42 -2.57 4.60 13.84
N ARG A 43 -3.76 4.16 14.29
CA ARG A 43 -3.96 3.22 15.39
C ARG A 43 -5.11 2.26 15.07
N ASP A 44 -5.07 1.06 15.67
CA ASP A 44 -6.16 0.10 15.57
C ASP A 44 -7.41 0.49 16.40
N LYS A 45 -8.44 -0.36 16.37
CA LYS A 45 -9.68 -0.18 17.16
C LYS A 45 -9.43 -0.06 18.67
N ALA A 46 -8.36 -0.67 19.18
CA ALA A 46 -7.97 -0.65 20.59
C ALA A 46 -6.95 0.45 20.92
N GLY A 47 -6.62 1.32 19.96
CA GLY A 47 -5.65 2.41 20.14
C GLY A 47 -4.18 1.98 20.04
N LYS A 48 -3.89 0.74 19.63
CA LYS A 48 -2.53 0.24 19.46
C LYS A 48 -1.91 0.73 18.15
N ASP A 49 -0.62 0.99 18.21
CA ASP A 49 0.20 1.51 17.10
C ASP A 49 0.78 0.36 16.25
N ILE A 50 -0.11 -0.49 15.72
CA ILE A 50 0.29 -1.69 14.97
C ILE A 50 0.72 -1.37 13.53
N TYR A 51 0.37 -0.18 13.03
CA TYR A 51 0.70 0.29 11.68
C TYR A 51 1.96 1.16 11.64
N VAL A 52 2.76 1.14 12.71
CA VAL A 52 4.03 1.88 12.86
C VAL A 52 4.96 1.76 11.66
N LEU A 53 4.97 0.61 10.97
CA LEU A 53 5.85 0.36 9.83
C LEU A 53 5.66 1.33 8.66
N MET A 54 4.46 1.91 8.49
CA MET A 54 4.24 2.93 7.47
C MET A 54 5.19 4.14 7.63
N ARG A 55 5.62 4.43 8.87
CA ARG A 55 6.53 5.53 9.16
C ARG A 55 7.97 5.30 8.70
N ALA A 56 8.32 4.04 8.45
CA ALA A 56 9.67 3.65 8.03
C ALA A 56 9.84 3.67 6.50
N VAL A 57 8.75 3.70 5.74
CA VAL A 57 8.77 3.70 4.27
C VAL A 57 9.41 4.99 3.73
N GLN A 58 10.35 4.85 2.79
CA GLN A 58 11.09 5.94 2.17
C GLN A 58 10.83 6.04 0.67
N LYS A 59 10.98 7.25 0.14
CA LYS A 59 10.95 7.53 -1.30
C LYS A 59 11.94 6.64 -2.05
N GLY A 60 11.48 6.03 -3.15
CA GLY A 60 12.28 5.18 -4.04
C GLY A 60 12.32 3.70 -3.64
N GLU A 61 11.77 3.32 -2.49
CA GLU A 61 11.66 1.91 -2.09
C GLU A 61 10.61 1.18 -2.94
N LEU A 62 10.80 -0.14 -3.11
CA LEU A 62 9.90 -0.97 -3.91
C LEU A 62 8.70 -1.41 -3.07
N VAL A 63 7.50 -1.33 -3.66
CA VAL A 63 6.28 -1.88 -3.06
C VAL A 63 5.73 -2.95 -3.99
N LEU A 64 5.45 -4.11 -3.43
CA LEU A 64 4.76 -5.21 -4.08
C LEU A 64 3.28 -5.19 -3.66
N HIS A 65 2.38 -5.29 -4.64
CA HIS A 65 0.95 -5.21 -4.40
C HIS A 65 0.32 -6.60 -4.49
N LEU A 66 -0.16 -7.10 -3.35
CA LEU A 66 -0.76 -8.43 -3.21
C LEU A 66 -2.26 -8.31 -2.93
N LEU A 67 -3.06 -8.90 -3.82
CA LEU A 67 -4.48 -9.15 -3.56
C LEU A 67 -4.63 -10.46 -2.79
N LYS A 68 -5.26 -10.41 -1.62
CA LYS A 68 -5.61 -11.56 -0.80
C LYS A 68 -6.92 -12.18 -1.28
N GLY A 69 -6.96 -13.50 -1.34
CA GLY A 69 -8.08 -14.33 -1.83
C GLY A 69 -7.57 -15.45 -2.73
N GLY A 70 -8.22 -16.62 -2.73
CA GLY A 70 -7.95 -17.71 -3.70
C GLY A 70 -6.49 -18.16 -3.87
N GLY A 71 -5.64 -18.02 -2.84
CA GLY A 71 -4.20 -18.31 -2.90
C GLY A 71 -3.28 -17.09 -2.86
N GLY A 72 -3.83 -15.87 -2.97
CA GLY A 72 -3.08 -14.62 -2.99
C GLY A 72 -2.43 -14.37 -4.36
N GLN A 73 -2.57 -13.16 -4.90
CA GLN A 73 -2.06 -12.81 -6.21
C GLN A 73 -1.21 -11.54 -6.15
N LEU A 74 0.06 -11.65 -6.59
CA LEU A 74 0.89 -10.47 -6.84
C LEU A 74 0.41 -9.82 -8.14
N VAL A 75 -0.19 -8.64 -8.05
CA VAL A 75 -0.82 -7.96 -9.21
C VAL A 75 0.07 -6.89 -9.84
N GLY A 76 1.15 -6.53 -9.17
CA GLY A 76 2.12 -5.58 -9.70
C GLY A 76 3.03 -5.01 -8.62
N TYR A 77 3.77 -3.98 -9.00
CA TYR A 77 4.65 -3.26 -8.11
C TYR A 77 4.59 -1.76 -8.39
N SER A 78 5.08 -0.96 -7.44
CA SER A 78 5.28 0.47 -7.59
C SER A 78 6.56 0.91 -6.86
N LYS A 79 6.98 2.14 -7.12
CA LYS A 79 8.08 2.79 -6.39
C LYS A 79 7.49 3.91 -5.56
N VAL A 80 7.81 3.95 -4.27
CA VAL A 80 7.32 4.98 -3.36
C VAL A 80 7.74 6.37 -3.87
N VAL A 81 6.80 7.32 -3.98
CA VAL A 81 7.11 8.67 -4.49
C VAL A 81 7.45 9.66 -3.37
N ASP A 82 6.98 9.41 -2.14
CA ASP A 82 7.29 10.22 -0.97
C ASP A 82 7.19 9.42 0.33
N LYS A 83 7.63 9.98 1.45
CA LYS A 83 7.41 9.41 2.79
C LYS A 83 5.94 9.49 3.19
N TYR A 84 5.60 8.84 4.31
CA TYR A 84 4.26 8.96 4.88
C TYR A 84 3.93 10.39 5.33
N GLU A 85 2.65 10.70 5.26
CA GLU A 85 1.99 11.80 5.95
C GLU A 85 0.94 11.23 6.91
N GLU A 86 0.72 11.91 8.03
CA GLU A 86 -0.42 11.66 8.90
C GLU A 86 -1.51 12.69 8.58
N VAL A 87 -2.70 12.20 8.26
CA VAL A 87 -3.84 13.02 7.85
C VAL A 87 -5.06 12.71 8.71
N PHE A 88 -5.92 13.70 8.88
CA PHE A 88 -7.17 13.61 9.66
C PHE A 88 -8.41 13.49 8.76
N GLU A 89 -8.21 13.56 7.44
CA GLU A 89 -9.23 13.30 6.43
C GLU A 89 -9.52 11.80 6.39
N GLU A 90 -10.80 11.42 6.59
CA GLU A 90 -11.24 10.04 6.45
C GLU A 90 -11.34 9.67 4.96
N PRO A 91 -10.84 8.49 4.55
CA PRO A 91 -11.03 8.00 3.18
C PRO A 91 -12.52 7.87 2.84
N PRO A 92 -12.96 8.19 1.61
CA PRO A 92 -14.35 8.03 1.18
C PRO A 92 -14.96 6.63 1.37
N GLN A 93 -14.14 5.58 1.25
CA GLN A 93 -14.56 4.19 1.44
C GLN A 93 -13.64 3.50 2.46
N PRO A 94 -13.74 3.83 3.75
CA PRO A 94 -12.79 3.40 4.76
C PRO A 94 -13.11 2.00 5.32
N GLY A 95 -14.30 1.46 5.03
CA GLY A 95 -14.76 0.16 5.53
C GLY A 95 -14.64 0.03 7.06
N GLU A 96 -14.06 -1.08 7.51
CA GLU A 96 -13.80 -1.37 8.93
C GLU A 96 -12.81 -0.39 9.61
N TRP A 97 -12.12 0.41 8.81
CA TRP A 97 -11.18 1.42 9.26
C TRP A 97 -11.81 2.82 9.37
N SER A 98 -13.13 2.92 9.29
CA SER A 98 -13.87 4.14 9.61
C SER A 98 -13.68 4.62 11.06
N LYS A 99 -13.90 5.92 11.26
CA LYS A 99 -13.95 6.65 12.52
C LYS A 99 -12.67 6.51 13.33
N ARG A 100 -11.53 6.65 12.67
CA ARG A 100 -10.20 6.68 13.31
C ARG A 100 -9.77 8.12 13.52
N ALA A 101 -8.92 8.33 14.53
CA ALA A 101 -8.44 9.67 14.87
C ALA A 101 -7.59 10.29 13.74
N SER A 102 -6.80 9.47 13.06
CA SER A 102 -5.97 9.86 11.93
C SER A 102 -5.59 8.63 11.10
N TYR A 103 -5.02 8.89 9.94
CA TYR A 103 -4.61 7.90 8.94
C TYR A 103 -3.19 8.21 8.49
N TYR A 104 -2.37 7.18 8.32
CA TYR A 104 -1.14 7.29 7.55
C TYR A 104 -1.48 7.14 6.07
N ARG A 105 -0.92 8.01 5.24
CA ARG A 105 -1.01 7.93 3.78
C ARG A 105 0.38 8.08 3.18
N ILE A 106 0.68 7.27 2.19
CA ILE A 106 1.89 7.37 1.36
C ILE A 106 1.39 7.47 -0.07
N PRO A 107 1.52 8.63 -0.73
CA PRO A 107 1.25 8.73 -2.15
C PRO A 107 2.09 7.70 -2.91
N SER A 108 1.45 6.98 -3.83
CA SER A 108 2.10 5.97 -4.66
C SER A 108 1.74 6.20 -6.12
N PRO A 109 2.67 6.02 -7.07
CA PRO A 109 2.32 6.05 -8.48
C PRO A 109 1.48 4.83 -8.81
N THR A 110 0.75 4.91 -9.93
CA THR A 110 -0.08 3.83 -10.45
C THR A 110 0.68 2.51 -10.52
N ILE A 111 0.04 1.42 -10.09
CA ILE A 111 0.59 0.06 -10.14
C ILE A 111 1.08 -0.25 -11.54
N LEU A 112 2.36 -0.63 -11.64
CA LEU A 112 2.91 -1.22 -12.85
C LEU A 112 2.57 -2.71 -12.83
N LYS A 113 1.82 -3.15 -13.84
CA LYS A 113 1.39 -4.56 -13.95
C LYS A 113 2.59 -5.43 -14.30
N SER A 114 2.83 -6.45 -13.48
CA SER A 114 3.76 -7.52 -13.85
C SER A 114 3.07 -8.45 -14.85
N SER A 115 3.71 -8.72 -15.98
CA SER A 115 3.21 -9.60 -17.05
C SER A 115 3.56 -11.08 -16.84
N HIS A 116 4.16 -11.46 -15.71
CA HIS A 116 4.55 -12.84 -15.45
C HIS A 116 3.71 -13.47 -14.34
N LEU A 117 2.93 -14.49 -14.72
CA LEU A 117 2.49 -15.55 -13.80
C LEU A 117 3.74 -16.35 -13.41
N LEU A 118 4.16 -16.26 -12.15
CA LEU A 118 4.96 -17.34 -11.55
C LEU A 118 3.97 -18.44 -11.18
N VAL A 119 3.91 -19.49 -12.00
CA VAL A 119 3.38 -20.81 -11.63
C VAL A 119 4.47 -21.63 -10.98
#